data_AF-A0AAN0LKY1-F1
#
_entry.id   AF-A0AAN0LKY1-F1
#
_cell.length_a   1.000
_cell.length_b   1.000
_cell.length_c   1.000
_cell.angle_alpha   90.00
_cell.angle_beta   90.00
_cell.angle_gamma   90.00
#
_symmetry.space_group_name_H-M   'P 1'
#
loop_
_entity.id
_entity.type
_entity.pdbx_description
1 polymer ?
#
loop_
_entity_poly.entity_id
_entity_poly.type
_entity_poly.pdbx_seq_one_letter_code
_entity_poly.pdbx_strand_id
1 'polypeptide(L)'
;MIATGTAVALCALAVSPGAEERANLQIVPAMQTECDRLAGSPYDQQRNSEFAPVGIDEIDGSAVNACRTAYEATGNPRFAYQLGRALNKTQQADEAMNAYDAAVQAGYPAAKVNFGMLMGRLGDEQAEFQLYSEAAQSGNVLAAYNLGVAYRDGLGTQPDVQKALQWFEKAAGEGDDTAAFNIGVIYDEGQLLPQDDQTAIAWYDLAAQRGNTDAMINLGLMYEAGEGVAANAVKAAELYREAAENGDTFGAYKFLQMQELGVVPAPVDPSTPEGVNSLVLKPGDLKQPTVTAGKEI
;
A
#
# COMPACT_ATOMS: atom_id res chain seq x y z
N MET A 1 61.54 2.43 -56.64
CA MET A 1 60.82 3.26 -55.65
C MET A 1 60.67 2.43 -54.39
N ILE A 2 61.47 2.71 -53.36
CA ILE A 2 61.40 2.05 -52.06
C ILE A 2 60.57 2.98 -51.17
N ALA A 3 59.39 2.54 -50.75
CA ALA A 3 58.51 3.28 -49.86
C ALA A 3 58.86 2.91 -48.40
N THR A 4 59.48 3.84 -47.69
CA THR A 4 59.68 3.77 -46.24
C THR A 4 58.41 4.27 -45.54
N GLY A 5 57.62 3.37 -44.97
CA GLY A 5 56.51 3.73 -44.08
C GLY A 5 57.01 3.87 -42.65
N THR A 6 56.98 5.08 -42.09
CA THR A 6 57.21 5.35 -40.68
C THR A 6 55.95 5.00 -39.89
N ALA A 7 56.02 3.96 -39.06
CA ALA A 7 54.99 3.66 -38.07
C ALA A 7 55.19 4.57 -36.85
N VAL A 8 54.22 5.43 -36.56
CA VAL A 8 54.17 6.22 -35.32
C VAL A 8 53.47 5.36 -34.27
N ALA A 9 54.21 4.87 -33.29
CA ALA A 9 53.65 4.21 -32.12
C ALA A 9 53.13 5.28 -31.13
N LEU A 10 51.81 5.39 -30.98
CA LEU A 10 51.22 6.11 -29.85
C LEU A 10 51.38 5.26 -28.59
N CYS A 11 52.36 5.59 -27.76
CA CYS A 11 52.40 5.11 -26.38
C CYS A 11 51.31 5.83 -25.58
N ALA A 12 50.19 5.16 -25.33
CA ALA A 12 49.25 5.58 -24.29
C ALA A 12 49.92 5.37 -22.93
N LEU A 13 50.30 6.46 -22.26
CA LEU A 13 50.77 6.43 -20.88
C LEU A 13 49.59 6.07 -19.98
N ALA A 14 49.50 4.81 -19.55
CA ALA A 14 48.59 4.40 -18.49
C ALA A 14 49.12 4.96 -17.17
N VAL A 15 48.61 6.12 -16.74
CA VAL A 15 48.89 6.67 -15.42
C VAL A 15 48.12 5.83 -14.41
N SER A 16 48.83 5.11 -13.54
CA SER A 16 48.20 4.36 -12.45
C SER A 16 47.53 5.33 -11.46
N PRO A 17 46.27 5.10 -11.05
CA PRO A 17 45.53 6.02 -10.18
C PRO A 17 46.22 6.26 -8.84
N GLY A 18 46.04 7.46 -8.30
CA GLY A 18 46.53 7.85 -6.99
C GLY A 18 45.98 6.97 -5.86
N ALA A 19 46.54 7.05 -4.66
CA ALA A 19 46.06 6.25 -3.52
C ALA A 19 44.59 6.58 -3.16
N GLU A 20 44.22 7.86 -3.22
CA GLU A 20 42.85 8.35 -3.00
C GLU A 20 41.89 7.85 -4.09
N GLU A 21 42.32 7.91 -5.35
CA GLU A 21 41.54 7.43 -6.50
C GLU A 21 41.35 5.91 -6.46
N ARG A 22 42.35 5.15 -6.00
CA ARG A 22 42.23 3.71 -5.74
C ARG A 22 41.31 3.38 -4.57
N ALA A 23 41.30 4.17 -3.51
CA ALA A 23 40.37 4.00 -2.41
C ALA A 23 38.93 4.28 -2.87
N ASN A 24 38.72 5.33 -3.65
CA ASN A 24 37.41 5.68 -4.21
C ASN A 24 36.87 4.60 -5.16
N LEU A 25 37.74 3.96 -5.94
CA LEU A 25 37.36 2.82 -6.81
C LEU A 25 36.77 1.62 -6.06
N GLN A 26 37.05 1.48 -4.76
CA GLN A 26 36.50 0.39 -3.92
C GLN A 26 35.34 0.84 -3.04
N ILE A 27 35.42 2.05 -2.49
CA ILE A 27 34.42 2.58 -1.55
C ILE A 27 33.11 2.90 -2.26
N VAL A 28 33.17 3.52 -3.44
CA VAL A 28 31.98 4.00 -4.15
C VAL A 28 31.03 2.85 -4.54
N PRO A 29 31.50 1.74 -5.17
CA PRO A 29 30.62 0.59 -5.44
C PRO A 29 30.04 -0.02 -4.16
N ALA A 30 30.83 -0.12 -3.08
CA ALA A 30 30.35 -0.65 -1.81
C ALA A 30 29.22 0.21 -1.21
N MET A 31 29.35 1.54 -1.27
CA MET A 31 28.31 2.47 -0.80
C MET A 31 27.06 2.46 -1.68
N GLN A 32 27.21 2.22 -2.98
CA GLN A 32 26.06 2.01 -3.88
C GLN A 32 25.26 0.76 -3.48
N THR A 33 25.94 -0.38 -3.32
CA THR A 33 25.33 -1.63 -2.86
C THR A 33 24.67 -1.46 -1.49
N GLU A 34 25.33 -0.76 -0.57
CA GLU A 34 24.79 -0.55 0.76
C GLU A 34 23.58 0.39 0.77
N CYS A 35 23.58 1.45 -0.04
CA CYS A 35 22.42 2.31 -0.23
C CYS A 35 21.23 1.51 -0.80
N ASP A 36 21.47 0.72 -1.85
CA ASP A 36 20.44 -0.14 -2.44
C ASP A 36 19.88 -1.14 -1.43
N ARG A 37 20.72 -1.70 -0.54
CA ARG A 37 20.29 -2.63 0.51
C ARG A 37 19.48 -1.97 1.62
N LEU A 38 19.79 -0.72 1.96
CA LEU A 38 19.24 -0.03 3.14
C LEU A 38 18.08 0.93 2.86
N ALA A 39 17.99 1.47 1.65
CA ALA A 39 17.01 2.49 1.31
C ALA A 39 16.47 2.39 -0.12
N GLY A 40 16.68 1.24 -0.78
CA GLY A 40 16.19 1.04 -2.14
C GLY A 40 14.66 0.99 -2.24
N SER A 41 14.12 1.56 -3.32
CA SER A 41 12.68 1.68 -3.56
C SER A 41 11.97 0.33 -3.74
N PRO A 42 10.82 0.07 -3.08
CA PRO A 42 9.98 -1.08 -3.40
C PRO A 42 9.47 -1.11 -4.83
N TYR A 43 9.45 0.04 -5.51
CA TYR A 43 8.91 0.20 -6.86
C TYR A 43 9.99 0.22 -7.95
N ASP A 44 11.28 0.10 -7.60
CA ASP A 44 12.37 0.03 -8.58
C ASP A 44 12.60 -1.43 -9.00
N GLN A 45 11.82 -1.91 -9.97
CA GLN A 45 11.86 -3.31 -10.42
C GLN A 45 13.24 -3.73 -10.95
N GLN A 46 13.95 -2.82 -11.61
CA GLN A 46 15.28 -3.10 -12.14
C GLN A 46 16.27 -3.36 -11.01
N ARG A 47 16.24 -2.56 -9.95
CA ARG A 47 17.06 -2.79 -8.74
C ARG A 47 16.60 -4.03 -7.99
N ASN A 48 15.28 -4.24 -7.90
CA ASN A 48 14.69 -5.30 -7.09
C ASN A 48 14.94 -6.72 -7.63
N SER A 49 15.49 -6.88 -8.84
CA SER A 49 15.98 -8.18 -9.30
C SER A 49 17.24 -8.65 -8.54
N GLU A 50 17.96 -7.72 -7.92
CA GLU A 50 19.22 -8.00 -7.19
C GLU A 50 19.07 -7.80 -5.68
N PHE A 51 18.24 -6.85 -5.24
CA PHE A 51 18.03 -6.55 -3.82
C PHE A 51 16.56 -6.68 -3.42
N ALA A 52 16.31 -7.01 -2.15
CA ALA A 52 14.97 -6.96 -1.63
C ALA A 52 14.40 -5.53 -1.66
N PRO A 53 13.09 -5.36 -1.91
CA PRO A 53 12.35 -4.14 -1.60
C PRO A 53 12.61 -3.70 -0.16
N VAL A 54 12.82 -2.40 0.08
CA VAL A 54 13.03 -1.88 1.44
C VAL A 54 11.85 -0.98 1.81
N GLY A 55 11.09 -1.40 2.81
CA GLY A 55 9.98 -0.63 3.37
C GLY A 55 10.46 0.65 4.05
N ILE A 56 9.63 1.68 4.12
CA ILE A 56 10.02 2.96 4.77
C ILE A 56 10.34 2.77 6.27
N ASP A 57 9.72 1.78 6.92
CA ASP A 57 9.94 1.47 8.32
C ASP A 57 11.20 0.67 8.61
N GLU A 58 11.81 0.11 7.57
CA GLU A 58 13.08 -0.62 7.65
C GLU A 58 14.29 0.32 7.48
N ILE A 59 14.07 1.55 7.00
CA ILE A 59 15.16 2.51 6.77
C ILE A 59 15.61 3.12 8.10
N ASP A 60 16.91 3.02 8.38
CA ASP A 60 17.56 3.65 9.53
C ASP A 60 18.61 4.70 9.12
N GLY A 61 19.24 5.32 10.11
CA GLY A 61 20.22 6.39 9.90
C GLY A 61 21.50 5.97 9.17
N SER A 62 21.84 4.68 9.15
CA SER A 62 23.03 4.19 8.42
C SER A 62 22.86 4.36 6.89
N ALA A 63 21.62 4.34 6.40
CA ALA A 63 21.31 4.53 4.99
C ALA A 63 21.71 5.91 4.46
N VAL A 64 21.65 6.95 5.30
CA VAL A 64 21.93 8.34 4.91
C VAL A 64 23.36 8.47 4.39
N ASN A 65 24.35 7.93 5.10
CA ASN A 65 25.75 8.06 4.71
C ASN A 65 26.06 7.25 3.46
N ALA A 66 25.53 6.03 3.35
CA ALA A 66 25.71 5.18 2.18
C ALA A 66 25.12 5.86 0.93
N CYS A 67 23.88 6.33 1.01
CA CYS A 67 23.20 6.96 -0.12
C CYS A 67 23.77 8.32 -0.49
N ARG A 68 24.22 9.11 0.48
CA ARG A 68 24.91 10.38 0.22
C ARG A 68 26.20 10.16 -0.54
N THR A 69 27.04 9.25 -0.06
CA THR A 69 28.31 8.93 -0.73
C THR A 69 28.07 8.36 -2.13
N ALA A 70 27.09 7.47 -2.28
CA ALA A 70 26.71 6.91 -3.58
C ALA A 70 26.23 8.00 -4.54
N TYR A 71 25.39 8.94 -4.09
CA TYR A 71 24.89 10.02 -4.91
C TYR A 71 25.99 11.02 -5.29
N GLU A 72 26.76 11.51 -4.33
CA GLU A 72 27.85 12.48 -4.57
C GLU A 72 28.91 11.94 -5.54
N ALA A 73 29.21 10.65 -5.46
CA ALA A 73 30.20 10.02 -6.32
C ALA A 73 29.70 9.74 -7.76
N THR A 74 28.39 9.58 -7.96
CA THR A 74 27.83 9.10 -9.24
C THR A 74 26.94 10.11 -9.96
N GLY A 75 26.36 11.06 -9.22
CA GLY A 75 25.29 11.92 -9.71
C GLY A 75 24.00 11.16 -10.09
N ASN A 76 23.90 9.86 -9.79
CA ASN A 76 22.77 9.04 -10.22
C ASN A 76 21.50 9.43 -9.42
N PRO A 77 20.42 9.88 -10.09
CA PRO A 77 19.25 10.40 -9.39
C PRO A 77 18.47 9.36 -8.61
N ARG A 78 18.66 8.07 -8.91
CA ARG A 78 18.15 6.98 -8.06
C ARG A 78 18.70 7.09 -6.64
N PHE A 79 20.00 7.34 -6.47
CA PHE A 79 20.60 7.47 -5.13
C PHE A 79 20.20 8.79 -4.45
N ALA A 80 19.97 9.87 -5.22
CA ALA A 80 19.36 11.08 -4.66
C ALA A 80 17.96 10.80 -4.08
N TYR A 81 17.13 10.05 -4.81
CA TYR A 81 15.82 9.64 -4.31
C TYR A 81 15.92 8.76 -3.05
N GLN A 82 16.80 7.74 -3.05
CA GLN A 82 17.00 6.87 -1.89
C GLN A 82 17.54 7.65 -0.67
N LEU A 83 18.46 8.61 -0.91
CA LEU A 83 18.94 9.54 0.10
C LEU A 83 17.79 10.39 0.67
N GLY A 84 16.92 10.93 -0.18
CA GLY A 84 15.71 11.64 0.23
C GLY A 84 14.81 10.79 1.13
N ARG A 85 14.60 9.52 0.81
CA ARG A 85 13.84 8.57 1.66
C ARG A 85 14.49 8.39 3.04
N ALA A 86 15.80 8.18 3.08
CA ALA A 86 16.54 8.00 4.33
C ALA A 86 16.52 9.26 5.21
N LEU A 87 16.77 10.42 4.61
CA LEU A 87 16.71 11.72 5.31
C LEU A 87 15.31 12.02 5.82
N ASN A 88 14.28 11.75 5.02
CA ASN A 88 12.89 11.94 5.42
C ASN A 88 12.51 11.05 6.61
N LYS A 89 12.87 9.75 6.57
CA LYS A 89 12.61 8.82 7.69
C LYS A 89 13.35 9.23 8.97
N THR A 90 14.54 9.81 8.84
CA THR A 90 15.35 10.30 9.96
C THR A 90 15.06 11.75 10.35
N GLN A 91 13.96 12.33 9.86
CA GLN A 91 13.48 13.67 10.21
C GLN A 91 14.44 14.82 9.83
N GLN A 92 15.31 14.61 8.85
CA GLN A 92 16.19 15.63 8.27
C GLN A 92 15.50 16.28 7.06
N ALA A 93 14.43 17.02 7.32
CA ALA A 93 13.50 17.50 6.29
C ALA A 93 14.16 18.39 5.22
N ASP A 94 14.99 19.36 5.62
CA ASP A 94 15.64 20.28 4.69
C ASP A 94 16.56 19.56 3.70
N GLU A 95 17.36 18.62 4.20
CA GLU A 95 18.24 17.82 3.37
C GLU A 95 17.44 16.84 2.51
N ALA A 96 16.34 16.27 3.03
CA ALA A 96 15.46 15.40 2.27
C ALA A 96 14.82 16.15 1.09
N MET A 97 14.38 17.39 1.29
CA MET A 97 13.86 18.26 0.22
C MET A 97 14.91 18.45 -0.88
N ASN A 98 16.14 18.79 -0.51
CA ASN A 98 17.23 18.99 -1.49
C ASN A 98 17.53 17.70 -2.27
N ALA A 99 17.56 16.55 -1.60
CA ALA A 99 17.81 15.26 -2.25
C ALA A 99 16.67 14.85 -3.20
N TYR A 100 15.42 15.08 -2.79
CA TYR A 100 14.27 14.82 -3.65
C TYR A 100 14.20 15.78 -4.85
N ASP A 101 14.39 17.07 -4.64
CA ASP A 101 14.42 18.05 -5.74
C ASP A 101 15.51 17.68 -6.75
N ALA A 102 16.72 17.35 -6.29
CA ALA A 102 17.80 16.90 -7.17
C ALA A 102 17.40 15.66 -8.01
N ALA A 103 16.69 14.70 -7.42
CA ALA A 103 16.17 13.54 -8.16
C ALA A 103 15.08 13.94 -9.17
N VAL A 104 14.19 14.86 -8.81
CA VAL A 104 13.12 15.37 -9.68
C VAL A 104 13.70 16.13 -10.88
N GLN A 105 14.65 17.05 -10.66
CA GLN A 105 15.30 17.83 -11.73
C GLN A 105 16.06 16.93 -12.70
N ALA A 106 16.59 15.81 -12.21
CA ALA A 106 17.25 14.78 -13.02
C ALA A 106 16.28 13.79 -13.69
N GLY A 107 14.96 14.02 -13.59
CA GLY A 107 13.94 13.26 -14.29
C GLY A 107 13.62 11.90 -13.66
N TYR A 108 13.83 11.72 -12.35
CA TYR A 108 13.45 10.49 -11.64
C TYR A 108 12.02 10.58 -11.09
N PRO A 109 10.99 10.05 -11.78
CA PRO A 109 9.60 10.43 -11.53
C PRO A 109 9.07 9.94 -10.18
N ALA A 110 9.62 8.83 -9.66
CA ALA A 110 9.24 8.30 -8.36
C ALA A 110 9.56 9.27 -7.20
N ALA A 111 10.49 10.22 -7.40
CA ALA A 111 10.79 11.22 -6.40
C ALA A 111 9.65 12.22 -6.20
N LYS A 112 8.84 12.51 -7.23
CA LYS A 112 7.78 13.52 -7.16
C LYS A 112 6.73 13.20 -6.10
N VAL A 113 6.32 11.93 -5.99
CA VAL A 113 5.30 11.53 -5.01
C VAL A 113 5.81 11.70 -3.58
N ASN A 114 7.00 11.17 -3.28
CA ASN A 114 7.58 11.30 -1.94
C ASN A 114 7.96 12.74 -1.60
N PHE A 115 8.38 13.52 -2.60
CA PHE A 115 8.63 14.93 -2.42
C PHE A 115 7.32 15.68 -2.11
N GLY A 116 6.24 15.40 -2.86
CA GLY A 116 4.92 15.98 -2.61
C GLY A 116 4.44 15.70 -1.19
N MET A 117 4.50 14.44 -0.74
CA MET A 117 4.16 14.05 0.64
C MET A 117 5.00 14.81 1.67
N LEU A 118 6.30 15.04 1.40
CA LEU A 118 7.16 15.82 2.28
C LEU A 118 6.73 17.30 2.32
N MET A 119 6.45 17.90 1.16
CA MET A 119 6.00 19.30 1.07
C MET A 119 4.68 19.51 1.82
N GLY A 120 3.71 18.61 1.64
CA GLY A 120 2.43 18.63 2.37
C GLY A 120 2.62 18.56 3.87
N ARG A 121 3.47 17.63 4.35
CA ARG A 121 3.81 17.53 5.78
C ARG A 121 4.48 18.79 6.35
N LEU A 122 5.20 19.54 5.51
CA LEU A 122 5.81 20.82 5.86
C LEU A 122 4.87 22.02 5.70
N GLY A 123 3.62 21.78 5.26
CA GLY A 123 2.58 22.80 5.11
C GLY A 123 2.55 23.50 3.75
N ASP A 124 3.30 23.02 2.76
CA ASP A 124 3.25 23.52 1.38
C ASP A 124 2.36 22.63 0.51
N GLU A 125 1.05 22.75 0.75
CA GLU A 125 0.03 22.01 0.01
C GLU A 125 0.03 22.37 -1.48
N GLN A 126 0.44 23.60 -1.84
CA GLN A 126 0.50 24.03 -3.23
C GLN A 126 1.60 23.26 -3.99
N ALA A 127 2.78 23.11 -3.40
CA ALA A 127 3.86 22.30 -3.97
C ALA A 127 3.49 20.81 -3.99
N GLU A 128 2.86 20.30 -2.93
CA GLU A 128 2.35 18.92 -2.90
C GLU A 128 1.41 18.65 -4.08
N PHE A 129 0.40 19.49 -4.27
CA PHE A 129 -0.56 19.37 -5.36
C PHE A 129 0.11 19.40 -6.74
N GLN A 130 1.08 20.30 -6.96
CA GLN A 130 1.80 20.37 -8.24
C GLN A 130 2.62 19.11 -8.50
N LEU A 131 3.35 18.61 -7.50
CA LEU A 131 4.16 17.40 -7.62
C LEU A 131 3.30 16.16 -7.91
N TYR A 132 2.15 16.00 -7.24
CA TYR A 132 1.20 14.94 -7.58
C TYR A 132 0.62 15.12 -8.98
N SER A 133 0.24 16.34 -9.36
CA SER A 133 -0.27 16.66 -10.70
C SER A 133 0.69 16.22 -11.80
N GLU A 134 1.96 16.61 -11.69
CA GLU A 134 2.97 16.25 -12.69
C GLU A 134 3.25 14.73 -12.73
N ALA A 135 3.30 14.08 -11.56
CA ALA A 135 3.54 12.64 -11.48
C ALA A 135 2.36 11.83 -12.05
N ALA A 136 1.12 12.22 -11.74
CA ALA A 136 -0.10 11.59 -12.24
C ALA A 136 -0.28 11.76 -13.76
N GLN A 137 0.09 12.94 -14.28
CA GLN A 137 0.13 13.20 -15.73
C GLN A 137 1.17 12.33 -16.43
N SER A 138 2.26 11.99 -15.74
CA SER A 138 3.29 11.07 -16.22
C SER A 138 2.93 9.58 -16.06
N GLY A 139 1.71 9.27 -15.62
CA GLY A 139 1.21 7.90 -15.51
C GLY A 139 1.51 7.21 -14.16
N ASN A 140 1.97 7.95 -13.15
CA ASN A 140 2.15 7.36 -11.82
C ASN A 140 0.79 7.10 -11.15
N VAL A 141 0.50 5.84 -10.85
CA VAL A 141 -0.79 5.38 -10.29
C VAL A 141 -1.04 5.94 -8.89
N LEU A 142 -0.04 5.85 -8.00
CA LEU A 142 -0.13 6.38 -6.64
C LEU A 142 -0.34 7.91 -6.64
N ALA A 143 0.31 8.62 -7.56
CA ALA A 143 0.10 10.05 -7.73
C ALA A 143 -1.31 10.36 -8.25
N ALA A 144 -1.87 9.53 -9.15
CA ALA A 144 -3.24 9.69 -9.61
C ALA A 144 -4.23 9.51 -8.45
N TYR A 145 -4.04 8.50 -7.60
CA TYR A 145 -4.81 8.33 -6.37
C TYR A 145 -4.69 9.58 -5.46
N ASN A 146 -3.46 10.00 -5.13
CA ASN A 146 -3.24 11.16 -4.25
C ASN A 146 -3.82 12.46 -4.83
N LEU A 147 -3.77 12.63 -6.15
CA LEU A 147 -4.39 13.78 -6.82
C LEU A 147 -5.91 13.73 -6.75
N GLY A 148 -6.50 12.52 -6.82
CA GLY A 148 -7.93 12.31 -6.54
C GLY A 148 -8.29 12.78 -5.13
N VAL A 149 -7.51 12.39 -4.12
CA VAL A 149 -7.66 12.85 -2.73
C VAL A 149 -7.53 14.37 -2.64
N ALA A 150 -6.51 14.96 -3.28
CA ALA A 150 -6.29 16.40 -3.25
C ALA A 150 -7.47 17.19 -3.84
N TYR A 151 -8.09 16.71 -4.92
CA TYR A 151 -9.32 17.31 -5.46
C TYR A 151 -10.54 17.06 -4.58
N ARG A 152 -10.66 15.91 -3.92
CA ARG A 152 -11.77 15.63 -3.00
C ARG A 152 -11.74 16.59 -1.81
N ASP A 153 -10.57 16.77 -1.21
CA ASP A 153 -10.39 17.46 0.06
C ASP A 153 -9.98 18.94 -0.10
N GLY A 154 -9.60 19.36 -1.31
CA GLY A 154 -9.12 20.71 -1.59
C GLY A 154 -7.69 20.97 -1.14
N LEU A 155 -6.82 19.96 -1.17
CA LEU A 155 -5.41 20.10 -0.78
C LEU A 155 -4.63 20.82 -1.90
N GLY A 156 -4.17 22.05 -1.63
CA GLY A 156 -3.45 22.86 -2.62
C GLY A 156 -4.26 23.28 -3.85
N THR A 157 -5.59 23.10 -3.80
CA THR A 157 -6.55 23.43 -4.87
C THR A 157 -7.93 23.70 -4.26
N GLN A 158 -8.90 24.16 -5.07
CA GLN A 158 -10.31 24.12 -4.67
C GLN A 158 -10.86 22.69 -4.78
N PRO A 159 -11.73 22.24 -3.84
CA PRO A 159 -12.42 20.97 -3.95
C PRO A 159 -13.20 20.83 -5.27
N ASP A 160 -13.08 19.67 -5.91
CA ASP A 160 -13.70 19.34 -7.19
C ASP A 160 -13.92 17.82 -7.28
N VAL A 161 -15.09 17.35 -6.82
CA VAL A 161 -15.42 15.91 -6.79
C VAL A 161 -15.37 15.25 -8.17
N GLN A 162 -15.70 15.99 -9.23
CA GLN A 162 -15.67 15.42 -10.59
C GLN A 162 -14.25 15.14 -11.05
N LYS A 163 -13.30 16.03 -10.73
CA LYS A 163 -11.87 15.75 -10.96
C LYS A 163 -11.35 14.67 -10.04
N ALA A 164 -11.80 14.62 -8.78
CA ALA A 164 -11.43 13.56 -7.86
C ALA A 164 -11.78 12.19 -8.45
N LEU A 165 -13.02 12.02 -8.90
CA LEU A 165 -13.49 10.80 -9.57
C LEU A 165 -12.66 10.46 -10.81
N GLN A 166 -12.38 11.42 -11.69
CA GLN A 166 -11.55 11.16 -12.89
C GLN A 166 -10.17 10.60 -12.55
N TRP A 167 -9.54 11.12 -11.49
CA TRP A 167 -8.21 10.66 -11.08
C TRP A 167 -8.25 9.34 -10.32
N PHE A 168 -9.27 9.13 -9.47
CA PHE A 168 -9.51 7.82 -8.86
C PHE A 168 -9.82 6.75 -9.90
N GLU A 169 -10.65 7.04 -10.90
CA GLU A 169 -10.98 6.10 -11.99
C GLU A 169 -9.73 5.73 -12.79
N LYS A 170 -8.84 6.70 -13.03
CA LYS A 170 -7.55 6.44 -13.68
C LYS A 170 -6.68 5.50 -12.84
N ALA A 171 -6.56 5.76 -11.53
CA ALA A 171 -5.78 4.90 -10.64
C ALA A 171 -6.39 3.49 -10.52
N ALA A 172 -7.71 3.40 -10.37
CA ALA A 172 -8.45 2.15 -10.33
C ALA A 172 -8.37 1.37 -11.67
N GLY A 173 -8.32 2.06 -12.81
CA GLY A 173 -8.09 1.44 -14.11
C GLY A 173 -6.75 0.69 -14.19
N GLU A 174 -5.75 1.18 -13.46
CA GLU A 174 -4.40 0.59 -13.37
C GLU A 174 -4.24 -0.38 -12.18
N GLY A 175 -5.35 -0.74 -11.52
CA GLY A 175 -5.36 -1.76 -10.46
C GLY A 175 -5.36 -1.22 -9.03
N ASP A 176 -5.37 0.08 -8.82
CA ASP A 176 -5.44 0.67 -7.47
C ASP A 176 -6.81 0.39 -6.83
N ASP A 177 -6.83 -0.48 -5.82
CA ASP A 177 -8.03 -0.95 -5.14
C ASP A 177 -8.58 0.10 -4.16
N THR A 178 -7.70 0.91 -3.58
CA THR A 178 -8.02 1.98 -2.64
C THR A 178 -8.70 3.13 -3.39
N ALA A 179 -8.28 3.45 -4.61
CA ALA A 179 -8.97 4.39 -5.49
C ALA A 179 -10.38 3.90 -5.84
N ALA A 180 -10.53 2.62 -6.21
CA ALA A 180 -11.84 2.02 -6.46
C ALA A 180 -12.74 2.10 -5.22
N PHE A 181 -12.22 1.76 -4.04
CA PHE A 181 -12.93 1.92 -2.77
C PHE A 181 -13.38 3.36 -2.52
N ASN A 182 -12.51 4.35 -2.73
CA ASN A 182 -12.85 5.76 -2.51
C ASN A 182 -13.95 6.26 -3.48
N ILE A 183 -14.02 5.74 -4.71
CA ILE A 183 -15.15 6.02 -5.60
C ILE A 183 -16.43 5.44 -5.00
N GLY A 184 -16.38 4.20 -4.50
CA GLY A 184 -17.49 3.56 -3.80
C GLY A 184 -18.02 4.42 -2.66
N VAL A 185 -17.12 4.87 -1.77
CA VAL A 185 -17.46 5.75 -0.62
C VAL A 185 -18.14 7.04 -1.07
N ILE A 186 -17.65 7.69 -2.12
CA ILE A 186 -18.23 8.95 -2.61
C ILE A 186 -19.69 8.77 -3.03
N TYR A 187 -20.03 7.67 -3.69
CA TYR A 187 -21.40 7.38 -4.12
C TYR A 187 -22.28 6.83 -2.98
N ASP A 188 -21.70 6.09 -2.05
CA ASP A 188 -22.38 5.51 -0.89
C ASP A 188 -22.82 6.59 0.10
N GLU A 189 -21.90 7.48 0.50
CA GLU A 189 -22.20 8.48 1.52
C GLU A 189 -23.08 9.62 1.02
N GLY A 190 -23.10 9.89 -0.29
CA GLY A 190 -23.92 10.93 -0.90
C GLY A 190 -23.61 12.37 -0.46
N GLN A 191 -22.47 12.60 0.21
CA GLN A 191 -22.11 13.90 0.78
C GLN A 191 -21.59 14.89 -0.27
N LEU A 192 -20.79 14.39 -1.22
CA LEU A 192 -20.12 15.20 -2.25
C LEU A 192 -20.89 15.22 -3.58
N LEU A 193 -21.72 14.22 -3.82
CA LEU A 193 -22.62 14.07 -4.97
C LEU A 193 -23.85 13.26 -4.54
N PRO A 194 -24.96 13.27 -5.30
CA PRO A 194 -26.14 12.49 -4.94
C PRO A 194 -25.81 11.00 -4.77
N GLN A 195 -26.30 10.42 -3.65
CA GLN A 195 -26.11 9.01 -3.35
C GLN A 195 -26.56 8.10 -4.49
N ASP A 196 -25.76 7.07 -4.79
CA ASP A 196 -26.05 6.02 -5.77
C ASP A 196 -25.46 4.68 -5.31
N ASP A 197 -26.26 3.93 -4.55
CA ASP A 197 -25.87 2.64 -3.98
C ASP A 197 -25.45 1.63 -5.05
N GLN A 198 -26.05 1.66 -6.24
CA GLN A 198 -25.71 0.71 -7.31
C GLN A 198 -24.30 0.97 -7.84
N THR A 199 -23.96 2.25 -8.03
CA THR A 199 -22.60 2.64 -8.41
C THR A 199 -21.61 2.33 -7.28
N ALA A 200 -21.98 2.61 -6.02
CA ALA A 200 -21.14 2.28 -4.86
C ALA A 200 -20.82 0.77 -4.78
N ILE A 201 -21.84 -0.09 -4.89
CA ILE A 201 -21.69 -1.55 -4.90
C ILE A 201 -20.74 -2.01 -6.00
N ALA A 202 -20.87 -1.47 -7.22
CA ALA A 202 -20.00 -1.88 -8.33
C ALA A 202 -18.53 -1.55 -8.06
N TRP A 203 -18.25 -0.40 -7.46
CA TRP A 203 -16.89 0.03 -7.12
C TRP A 203 -16.33 -0.69 -5.89
N TYR A 204 -17.15 -0.93 -4.86
CA TYR A 204 -16.77 -1.78 -3.74
C TYR A 204 -16.49 -3.21 -4.17
N ASP A 205 -17.31 -3.80 -5.04
CA ASP A 205 -17.07 -5.14 -5.58
C ASP A 205 -15.75 -5.21 -6.37
N LEU A 206 -15.46 -4.21 -7.20
CA LEU A 206 -14.17 -4.12 -7.90
C LEU A 206 -12.98 -4.05 -6.93
N ALA A 207 -13.07 -3.23 -5.88
CA ALA A 207 -12.03 -3.09 -4.87
C ALA A 207 -11.86 -4.38 -4.04
N ALA A 208 -12.97 -5.01 -3.63
CA ALA A 208 -12.98 -6.27 -2.89
C ALA A 208 -12.35 -7.41 -3.71
N GLN A 209 -12.67 -7.53 -5.00
CA GLN A 209 -12.03 -8.51 -5.90
C GLN A 209 -10.51 -8.34 -6.00
N ARG A 210 -9.99 -7.15 -5.68
CA ARG A 210 -8.55 -6.85 -5.68
C ARG A 210 -7.91 -6.94 -4.30
N GLY A 211 -8.67 -7.35 -3.29
CA GLY A 211 -8.18 -7.59 -1.93
C GLY A 211 -8.41 -6.44 -0.95
N ASN A 212 -9.14 -5.39 -1.33
CA ASN A 212 -9.43 -4.29 -0.41
C ASN A 212 -10.42 -4.74 0.67
N THR A 213 -9.95 -4.83 1.91
CA THR A 213 -10.74 -5.32 3.05
C THR A 213 -11.85 -4.35 3.44
N ASP A 214 -11.62 -3.04 3.39
CA ASP A 214 -12.63 -2.03 3.72
C ASP A 214 -13.82 -2.10 2.74
N ALA A 215 -13.55 -2.34 1.46
CA ALA A 215 -14.57 -2.58 0.45
C ALA A 215 -15.36 -3.86 0.70
N MET A 216 -14.71 -4.96 1.11
CA MET A 216 -15.39 -6.19 1.50
C MET A 216 -16.34 -5.95 2.69
N ILE A 217 -15.89 -5.18 3.69
CA ILE A 217 -16.72 -4.81 4.83
C ILE A 217 -17.93 -3.98 4.41
N ASN A 218 -17.73 -2.91 3.65
CA ASN A 218 -18.83 -2.04 3.24
C ASN A 218 -19.83 -2.78 2.34
N LEU A 219 -19.35 -3.58 1.39
CA LEU A 219 -20.22 -4.40 0.55
C LEU A 219 -20.98 -5.44 1.40
N GLY A 220 -20.33 -6.02 2.41
CA GLY A 220 -20.95 -6.94 3.36
C GLY A 220 -22.08 -6.28 4.15
N LEU A 221 -21.86 -5.05 4.63
CA LEU A 221 -22.86 -4.24 5.34
C LEU A 221 -24.06 -3.91 4.43
N MET A 222 -23.82 -3.54 3.17
CA MET A 222 -24.88 -3.29 2.20
C MET A 222 -25.74 -4.52 1.94
N TYR A 223 -25.13 -5.71 1.79
CA TYR A 223 -25.87 -6.98 1.69
C TYR A 223 -26.60 -7.34 2.98
N GLU A 224 -26.06 -7.01 4.15
CA GLU A 224 -26.72 -7.27 5.43
C GLU A 224 -27.96 -6.39 5.61
N ALA A 225 -27.85 -5.11 5.28
CA ALA A 225 -28.93 -4.12 5.41
C ALA A 225 -29.95 -4.15 4.26
N GLY A 226 -29.55 -4.65 3.08
CA GLY A 226 -30.33 -4.54 1.86
C GLY A 226 -30.31 -3.13 1.27
N GLU A 227 -29.20 -2.42 1.42
CA GLU A 227 -28.98 -1.05 0.91
C GLU A 227 -28.48 -1.15 -0.53
N GLY A 228 -29.20 -0.52 -1.47
CA GLY A 228 -28.97 -0.68 -2.90
C GLY A 228 -29.25 -2.07 -3.47
N VAL A 229 -29.08 -3.15 -2.71
CA VAL A 229 -29.19 -4.55 -3.16
C VAL A 229 -30.19 -5.32 -2.30
N ALA A 230 -30.72 -6.43 -2.83
CA ALA A 230 -31.53 -7.33 -2.01
C ALA A 230 -30.69 -7.89 -0.86
N ALA A 231 -31.22 -7.81 0.37
CA ALA A 231 -30.54 -8.30 1.55
C ALA A 231 -30.16 -9.79 1.39
N ASN A 232 -28.92 -10.12 1.72
CA ASN A 232 -28.36 -11.45 1.63
C ASN A 232 -27.32 -11.66 2.73
N ALA A 233 -27.79 -12.15 3.89
CA ALA A 233 -26.94 -12.37 5.06
C ALA A 233 -25.83 -13.41 4.82
N VAL A 234 -26.04 -14.39 3.93
CA VAL A 234 -25.00 -15.37 3.57
C VAL A 234 -23.89 -14.71 2.76
N LYS A 235 -24.24 -13.89 1.77
CA LYS A 235 -23.24 -13.13 1.00
C LYS A 235 -22.48 -12.12 1.86
N ALA A 236 -23.18 -11.47 2.80
CA ALA A 236 -22.53 -10.61 3.79
C ALA A 236 -21.51 -11.40 4.64
N ALA A 237 -21.89 -12.57 5.16
CA ALA A 237 -21.00 -13.44 5.92
C ALA A 237 -19.78 -13.90 5.10
N GLU A 238 -19.95 -14.21 3.81
CA GLU A 238 -18.83 -14.55 2.91
C GLU A 238 -17.82 -13.40 2.81
N LEU A 239 -18.29 -12.17 2.59
CA LEU A 239 -17.44 -10.98 2.48
C LEU A 239 -16.71 -10.68 3.80
N TYR A 240 -17.39 -10.81 4.95
CA TYR A 240 -16.76 -10.65 6.26
C TYR A 240 -15.69 -11.70 6.53
N ARG A 241 -15.92 -12.95 6.11
CA ARG A 241 -14.92 -14.02 6.18
C ARG A 241 -13.70 -13.71 5.32
N GLU A 242 -13.91 -13.25 4.08
CA GLU A 242 -12.81 -12.87 3.18
C GLU A 242 -11.99 -11.70 3.74
N ALA A 243 -12.64 -10.69 4.33
CA ALA A 243 -11.93 -9.62 5.03
C ALA A 243 -11.11 -10.17 6.21
N ALA A 244 -11.67 -11.08 7.01
CA ALA A 244 -11.00 -11.73 8.13
C ALA A 244 -9.78 -12.56 7.71
N GLU A 245 -9.89 -13.30 6.61
CA GLU A 245 -8.79 -14.09 6.02
C GLU A 245 -7.64 -13.20 5.54
N ASN A 246 -7.93 -11.95 5.19
CA ASN A 246 -6.96 -10.91 4.87
C ASN A 246 -6.52 -10.07 6.08
N GLY A 247 -6.83 -10.52 7.30
CA GLY A 247 -6.35 -9.93 8.56
C GLY A 247 -7.23 -8.84 9.14
N ASP A 248 -8.40 -8.55 8.57
CA ASP A 248 -9.30 -7.53 9.13
C ASP A 248 -10.06 -8.04 10.35
N THR A 249 -9.91 -7.32 11.46
CA THR A 249 -10.50 -7.72 12.75
C THR A 249 -11.99 -7.45 12.84
N PHE A 250 -12.49 -6.44 12.13
CA PHE A 250 -13.92 -6.12 12.12
C PHE A 250 -14.69 -7.17 11.32
N GLY A 251 -14.16 -7.59 10.17
CA GLY A 251 -14.65 -8.72 9.38
C GLY A 251 -14.66 -10.01 10.18
N ALA A 252 -13.59 -10.30 10.93
CA ALA A 252 -13.55 -11.47 11.81
C ALA A 252 -14.66 -11.44 12.87
N TYR A 253 -14.89 -10.27 13.49
CA TYR A 253 -15.96 -10.08 14.45
C TYR A 253 -17.35 -10.24 13.82
N LYS A 254 -17.61 -9.59 12.69
CA LYS A 254 -18.89 -9.69 11.96
C LYS A 254 -19.16 -11.11 11.48
N PHE A 255 -18.14 -11.82 11.00
CA PHE A 255 -18.28 -13.22 10.60
C PHE A 255 -18.65 -14.13 11.77
N LEU A 256 -18.01 -13.95 12.94
CA LEU A 256 -18.37 -14.69 14.15
C LEU A 256 -19.81 -14.39 14.59
N GLN A 257 -20.23 -13.12 14.54
CA GLN A 257 -21.62 -12.74 14.81
C GLN A 257 -22.60 -13.48 13.87
N MET A 258 -22.28 -13.59 12.58
CA MET A 258 -23.10 -14.33 11.61
C MET A 258 -23.18 -15.84 11.93
N GLN A 259 -22.11 -16.42 12.49
CA GLN A 259 -22.11 -17.81 12.98
C GLN A 259 -23.01 -17.98 14.22
N GLU A 260 -22.93 -17.05 15.18
CA GLU A 260 -23.77 -17.07 16.39
C GLU A 260 -25.26 -16.93 16.09
N LEU A 261 -25.60 -16.14 15.07
CA LEU A 261 -26.96 -15.96 14.58
C LEU A 261 -27.45 -17.15 13.71
N GLY A 262 -26.59 -18.12 13.42
CA GLY A 262 -26.92 -19.30 12.60
C GLY A 262 -27.09 -19.01 11.11
N VAL A 263 -26.58 -17.87 10.63
CA VAL A 263 -26.59 -17.50 9.20
C VAL A 263 -25.65 -18.41 8.41
N VAL A 264 -24.49 -18.72 8.98
CA VAL A 264 -23.51 -19.67 8.47
C VAL A 264 -23.09 -20.64 9.58
N PRO A 265 -22.63 -21.86 9.27
CA PRO A 265 -22.23 -22.82 10.29
C PRO A 265 -21.11 -22.28 11.17
N ALA A 266 -21.20 -22.55 12.47
CA ALA A 266 -20.09 -22.35 13.40
C ALA A 266 -18.86 -23.17 12.96
N PRO A 267 -17.63 -22.76 13.32
CA PRO A 267 -16.45 -23.54 13.02
C PRO A 267 -16.62 -24.93 13.64
N VAL A 268 -16.48 -25.98 12.83
CA VAL A 268 -16.46 -27.35 13.36
C VAL A 268 -15.19 -27.46 14.19
N ASP A 269 -15.32 -27.58 15.51
CA ASP A 269 -14.19 -27.87 16.38
C ASP A 269 -13.65 -29.25 15.96
N PRO A 270 -12.42 -29.35 15.42
CA PRO A 270 -11.86 -30.63 14.99
C PRO A 270 -11.64 -31.60 16.16
N SER A 271 -11.77 -31.13 17.41
CA SER A 271 -11.76 -31.96 18.62
C SER A 271 -13.16 -32.39 19.10
N THR A 272 -14.25 -31.87 18.50
CA THR A 272 -15.59 -32.41 18.74
C THR A 272 -15.79 -33.72 17.98
N PRO A 273 -16.02 -34.86 18.67
CA PRO A 273 -16.28 -36.12 18.00
C PRO A 273 -17.55 -36.00 17.14
N GLU A 274 -17.49 -36.46 15.89
CA GLU A 274 -18.66 -36.68 15.03
C GLU A 274 -19.67 -37.59 15.75
N GLY A 275 -20.58 -37.02 16.52
CA GLY A 275 -21.46 -37.85 17.34
C GLY A 275 -22.44 -37.16 18.27
N VAL A 276 -22.34 -35.85 18.49
CA VAL A 276 -23.36 -35.15 19.30
C VAL A 276 -24.42 -34.53 18.41
N ASN A 277 -25.16 -35.39 17.70
CA ASN A 277 -26.47 -35.00 17.21
C ASN A 277 -27.29 -34.52 18.41
N SER A 278 -27.81 -33.30 18.29
CA SER A 278 -28.78 -32.67 19.20
C SER A 278 -29.60 -33.71 19.96
N LEU A 279 -29.46 -33.71 21.30
CA LEU A 279 -30.36 -34.44 22.19
C LEU A 279 -31.74 -33.79 22.11
N VAL A 280 -32.51 -34.16 21.07
CA VAL A 280 -33.96 -33.96 21.06
C VAL A 280 -34.53 -35.01 22.01
N LEU A 281 -34.69 -34.63 23.28
CA LEU A 281 -35.37 -35.46 24.27
C LEU A 281 -36.80 -35.72 23.77
N LYS A 282 -37.18 -36.99 23.68
CA LYS A 282 -38.55 -37.37 23.30
C LYS A 282 -39.43 -37.33 24.56
N PRO A 283 -40.75 -37.08 24.44
CA PRO A 283 -41.65 -37.13 25.57
C PRO A 283 -41.63 -38.52 26.22
N GLY A 284 -41.05 -38.60 27.43
CA GLY A 284 -40.89 -39.86 28.18
C GLY A 284 -39.53 -40.03 28.89
N ASP A 285 -38.52 -39.24 28.51
CA ASP A 285 -37.14 -39.42 29.00
C ASP A 285 -36.86 -38.88 30.41
N LEU A 286 -37.84 -38.23 31.05
CA LEU A 286 -37.73 -37.76 32.44
C LEU A 286 -38.36 -38.77 33.42
N LYS A 287 -37.53 -39.60 34.07
CA LYS A 287 -37.96 -40.34 35.26
C LYS A 287 -38.04 -39.40 36.47
N GLN A 288 -39.24 -39.26 37.04
CA GLN A 288 -39.42 -38.55 38.31
C GLN A 288 -38.77 -39.33 39.46
N PRO A 289 -38.12 -38.63 40.42
CA PRO A 289 -37.48 -39.29 41.55
C PRO A 289 -38.52 -39.78 42.57
N THR A 290 -38.47 -41.07 42.91
CA THR A 290 -39.23 -41.67 44.00
C THR A 290 -38.75 -41.16 45.36
N VAL A 291 -39.64 -40.52 46.11
CA VAL A 291 -39.43 -40.10 47.50
C VAL A 291 -39.58 -41.32 48.41
N THR A 292 -38.50 -41.77 49.05
CA THR A 292 -38.57 -42.77 50.13
C THR A 292 -38.64 -42.05 51.47
N ALA A 293 -39.78 -42.18 52.14
CA ALA A 293 -40.01 -41.63 53.47
C ALA A 293 -39.19 -42.39 54.53
N GLY A 294 -38.26 -41.70 55.19
CA GLY A 294 -37.67 -42.13 56.46
C GLY A 294 -38.51 -41.59 57.62
N LYS A 295 -38.95 -42.49 58.51
CA LYS A 295 -39.70 -42.20 59.74
C LYS A 295 -38.73 -42.22 60.93
N GLU A 296 -38.83 -41.23 61.81
CA GLU A 296 -38.40 -41.31 63.22
C GLU A 296 -38.89 -42.65 63.80
N ILE A 297 -38.12 -43.44 64.57
CA ILE A 297 -37.35 -43.21 65.80
C ILE A 297 -36.24 -44.28 65.87
#